data_AF-A0A352S5I4-F1
#
_entry.id   AF-A0A352S5I4-F1
#
_cell.length_a   1.000
_cell.length_b   1.000
_cell.length_c   1.000
_cell.angle_alpha   90.00
_cell.angle_beta   90.00
_cell.angle_gamma   90.00
#
_symmetry.space_group_name_H-M   'P 1'
#
loop_
_entity.id
_entity.type
_entity.pdbx_description
1 polymer ?
#
loop_
_entity_poly.entity_id
_entity_poly.type
_entity_poly.pdbx_seq_one_letter_code
_entity_poly.pdbx_strand_id
1 'polypeptide(L)'
;FIGAGGAALPLLQLSGIPEAKQYGGFPVGGEFLVTDKPEIASRHLAKVYGLADTGSPPMSVPHLDTRVLDGKKVILFGPFATWSSKFLKNGSYFDLAKATTPSNVIPQLQVGAHEFALVKYLAQQLALSREEKMAALRRYMPEAKDEDWRLWEAGQRVQIIKNDPEKGGVLKLGTEVVVSGDRSVSALLGASPGGSTSPAIMLSLLERVFPEQMKTAAWQQKIHEIVPSYGKKLNENPQLLAKEWATTAETLQLAIAPPSLDGV
;
A
#
# COMPACT_ATOMS: atom_id res chain seq x y z
N PHE A 1 10.94 -3.46 16.63
CA PHE A 1 10.25 -2.98 15.42
C PHE A 1 9.09 -3.89 15.09
N ILE A 2 7.90 -3.34 14.86
CA ILE A 2 6.65 -4.04 14.56
C ILE A 2 6.31 -3.78 13.09
N GLY A 3 6.51 -4.79 12.25
CA GLY A 3 6.20 -4.78 10.82
C GLY A 3 5.27 -5.93 10.45
N ALA A 4 4.12 -6.04 11.12
CA ALA A 4 3.25 -7.23 11.07
C ALA A 4 2.01 -7.04 10.16
N GLY A 5 2.10 -6.20 9.12
CA GLY A 5 0.94 -5.86 8.29
C GLY A 5 -0.23 -5.32 9.11
N GLY A 6 -1.44 -5.81 8.88
CA GLY A 6 -2.61 -5.39 9.65
C GLY A 6 -2.50 -5.64 11.16
N ALA A 7 -1.74 -6.64 11.59
CA ALA A 7 -1.52 -6.92 13.02
C ALA A 7 -0.60 -5.90 13.72
N ALA A 8 0.03 -4.98 12.97
CA ALA A 8 0.89 -3.96 13.56
C ALA A 8 0.15 -3.05 14.53
N LEU A 9 -1.12 -2.71 14.27
CA LEU A 9 -1.92 -1.86 15.15
C LEU A 9 -2.23 -2.56 16.49
N PRO A 10 -2.79 -3.78 16.53
CA PRO A 10 -2.98 -4.51 17.79
C PRO A 10 -1.68 -4.72 18.57
N LEU A 11 -0.58 -5.07 17.91
CA LEU A 11 0.72 -5.24 18.58
C LEU A 11 1.25 -3.94 19.17
N LEU A 12 1.06 -2.81 18.47
CA LEU A 12 1.40 -1.49 18.99
C LEU A 12 0.53 -1.15 20.22
N GLN A 13 -0.77 -1.44 20.19
CA GLN A 13 -1.65 -1.23 21.34
C GLN A 13 -1.24 -2.08 22.53
N LEU A 14 -0.86 -3.35 22.30
CA LEU A 14 -0.35 -4.25 23.34
C LEU A 14 0.96 -3.79 23.97
N SER A 15 1.77 -2.98 23.27
CA SER A 15 3.02 -2.44 23.84
C SER A 15 2.79 -1.46 25.00
N GLY A 16 1.59 -0.88 25.13
CA GLY A 16 1.25 0.03 26.21
C GLY A 16 1.86 1.44 26.10
N ILE A 17 2.63 1.74 25.05
CA ILE A 17 3.22 3.07 24.85
C ILE A 17 2.13 4.13 24.63
N PRO A 18 2.29 5.37 25.15
CA PRO A 18 1.27 6.41 25.02
C PRO A 18 0.95 6.78 23.57
N GLU A 19 1.93 6.69 22.66
CA GLU A 19 1.77 6.99 21.24
C GLU A 19 0.75 6.05 20.56
N ALA A 20 0.59 4.82 21.04
CA ALA A 20 -0.36 3.86 20.50
C ALA A 20 -1.82 4.34 20.60
N LYS A 21 -2.14 5.13 21.63
CA LYS A 21 -3.52 5.61 21.90
C LYS A 21 -4.04 6.55 20.82
N GLN A 22 -3.15 7.15 20.03
CA GLN A 22 -3.50 8.05 18.93
C GLN A 22 -4.00 7.30 17.69
N TYR A 23 -3.88 5.98 17.64
CA TYR A 23 -4.16 5.21 16.43
C TYR A 23 -5.37 4.27 16.59
N GLY A 24 -6.20 4.29 15.57
CA GLY A 24 -7.19 3.27 15.26
C GLY A 24 -7.01 2.80 13.83
N GLY A 25 -7.89 1.92 13.38
CA GLY A 25 -7.90 1.51 11.99
C GLY A 25 -9.12 0.70 11.64
N PHE A 26 -9.43 0.68 10.35
CA PHE A 26 -10.49 -0.15 9.80
C PHE A 26 -9.95 -0.99 8.65
N PRO A 27 -10.39 -2.24 8.53
CA PRO A 27 -9.98 -3.14 7.47
C PRO A 27 -10.72 -2.82 6.16
N VAL A 28 -9.99 -2.84 5.07
CA VAL A 28 -10.49 -2.78 3.70
C VAL A 28 -9.84 -3.91 2.92
N GLY A 29 -10.66 -4.73 2.28
CA GLY A 29 -10.22 -5.79 1.39
C GLY A 29 -10.30 -5.36 -0.06
N GLY A 30 -9.72 -6.19 -0.93
CA GLY A 30 -9.89 -6.09 -2.36
C GLY A 30 -10.30 -7.43 -2.95
N GLU A 31 -10.94 -7.39 -4.10
CA GLU A 31 -11.23 -8.54 -4.92
C GLU A 31 -10.92 -8.22 -6.38
N PHE A 32 -10.50 -9.23 -7.13
CA PHE A 32 -10.21 -9.10 -8.55
C PHE A 32 -10.96 -10.17 -9.33
N LEU A 33 -11.40 -9.81 -10.54
CA LEU A 33 -11.68 -10.78 -11.59
C LEU A 33 -10.33 -11.25 -12.14
N VAL A 34 -10.14 -12.56 -12.24
CA VAL A 34 -8.88 -13.17 -12.67
C VAL A 34 -9.13 -14.15 -13.78
N THR A 35 -8.30 -14.08 -14.82
CA THR A 35 -8.19 -15.09 -15.86
C THR A 35 -6.73 -15.49 -16.06
N ASP A 36 -6.49 -16.80 -16.15
CA ASP A 36 -5.22 -17.42 -16.49
C ASP A 36 -5.30 -18.18 -17.82
N LYS A 37 -6.39 -17.95 -18.57
CA LYS A 37 -6.67 -18.55 -19.87
C LYS A 37 -5.62 -18.08 -20.90
N PRO A 38 -4.74 -18.95 -21.43
CA PRO A 38 -3.58 -18.52 -22.22
C PRO A 38 -3.92 -17.69 -23.46
N GLU A 39 -5.01 -17.99 -24.15
CA GLU A 39 -5.50 -17.24 -25.31
C GLU A 39 -5.95 -15.81 -24.99
N ILE A 40 -6.23 -15.52 -23.71
CA ILE A 40 -6.53 -14.17 -23.22
C ILE A 40 -5.27 -13.54 -22.62
N ALA A 41 -4.63 -14.23 -21.67
CA ALA A 41 -3.49 -13.74 -20.91
C ALA A 41 -2.25 -13.43 -21.76
N SER A 42 -2.07 -14.12 -22.89
CA SER A 42 -0.94 -13.84 -23.81
C SER A 42 -1.11 -12.56 -24.62
N ARG A 43 -2.34 -12.08 -24.82
CA ARG A 43 -2.66 -10.92 -25.66
C ARG A 43 -2.44 -9.58 -24.94
N HIS A 44 -2.34 -9.60 -23.61
CA HIS A 44 -2.11 -8.42 -22.79
C HIS A 44 -0.75 -8.50 -22.10
N LEU A 45 0.10 -7.49 -22.30
CA LEU A 45 1.44 -7.41 -21.71
C LEU A 45 1.62 -6.18 -20.81
N ALA A 46 0.59 -5.35 -20.73
CA ALA A 46 0.65 -4.06 -20.04
C ALA A 46 -0.21 -4.06 -18.79
N LYS A 47 -0.07 -2.97 -18.03
CA LYS A 47 -1.01 -2.55 -17.02
C LYS A 47 -1.75 -1.33 -17.55
N VAL A 48 -3.07 -1.42 -17.67
CA VAL A 48 -3.90 -0.37 -18.27
C VAL A 48 -4.86 0.17 -17.22
N TYR A 49 -4.68 1.44 -16.88
CA TYR A 49 -5.57 2.20 -16.02
C TYR A 49 -6.70 2.80 -16.84
N GLY A 50 -7.93 2.70 -16.35
CA GLY A 50 -9.04 3.42 -16.95
C GLY A 50 -9.17 4.84 -16.43
N LEU A 51 -10.10 5.55 -17.03
CA LEU A 51 -10.53 6.85 -16.53
C LEU A 51 -11.29 6.65 -15.21
N ALA A 52 -10.99 7.49 -14.22
CA ALA A 52 -11.75 7.50 -12.98
C ALA A 52 -13.19 7.96 -13.26
N ASP A 53 -14.19 7.20 -12.82
CA ASP A 53 -15.58 7.68 -12.79
C ASP A 53 -15.68 8.88 -11.84
N THR A 54 -16.52 9.86 -12.19
CA THR A 54 -16.71 11.10 -11.43
C THR A 54 -17.06 10.78 -9.97
N GLY A 55 -16.24 11.25 -9.03
CA GLY A 55 -16.41 11.01 -7.59
C GLY A 55 -15.74 9.76 -7.04
N SER A 56 -15.05 8.97 -7.86
CA SER A 56 -14.22 7.86 -7.39
C SER A 56 -13.01 8.38 -6.60
N PRO A 57 -12.66 7.77 -5.44
CA PRO A 57 -11.41 8.12 -4.76
C PRO A 57 -10.22 7.90 -5.70
N PRO A 58 -9.21 8.79 -5.72
CA PRO A 58 -8.12 8.77 -6.71
C PRO A 58 -7.28 7.47 -6.74
N MET A 59 -7.44 6.59 -5.75
CA MET A 59 -6.71 5.33 -5.63
C MET A 59 -7.54 4.07 -5.96
N SER A 60 -8.82 4.19 -6.35
CA SER A 60 -9.75 3.04 -6.42
C SER A 60 -10.22 2.70 -7.83
N VAL A 61 -9.59 3.24 -8.87
CA VAL A 61 -10.03 3.00 -10.25
C VAL A 61 -9.66 1.57 -10.68
N PRO A 62 -10.63 0.79 -11.20
CA PRO A 62 -10.34 -0.51 -11.78
C PRO A 62 -9.33 -0.42 -12.93
N HIS A 63 -8.50 -1.43 -13.05
CA HIS A 63 -7.48 -1.52 -14.08
C HIS A 63 -7.28 -2.97 -14.51
N LEU A 64 -6.84 -3.15 -15.75
CA LEU A 64 -6.33 -4.42 -16.25
C LEU A 64 -4.86 -4.53 -15.90
N ASP A 65 -4.47 -5.61 -15.21
CA ASP A 65 -3.12 -5.83 -14.72
C ASP A 65 -2.62 -7.20 -15.17
N THR A 66 -1.60 -7.22 -16.03
CA THR A 66 -0.90 -8.46 -16.37
C THR A 66 0.09 -8.81 -15.26
N ARG A 67 -0.01 -10.03 -14.71
CA ARG A 67 0.95 -10.56 -13.73
C ARG A 67 1.58 -11.84 -14.26
N VAL A 68 2.82 -12.09 -13.87
CA VAL A 68 3.51 -13.36 -14.08
C VAL A 68 3.65 -14.02 -12.72
N LEU A 69 2.89 -15.09 -12.49
CA LEU A 69 2.88 -15.87 -11.26
C LEU A 69 3.39 -17.26 -11.57
N ASP A 70 4.51 -17.67 -10.96
CA ASP A 70 5.14 -18.98 -11.19
C ASP A 70 5.36 -19.28 -12.68
N GLY A 71 5.78 -18.27 -13.45
CA GLY A 71 5.99 -18.35 -14.90
C GLY A 71 4.73 -18.32 -15.76
N LYS A 72 3.53 -18.31 -15.16
CA LYS A 72 2.25 -18.23 -15.88
C LYS A 72 1.74 -16.79 -15.93
N LYS A 73 1.33 -16.36 -17.12
CA LYS A 73 0.66 -15.06 -17.29
C LYS A 73 -0.77 -15.16 -16.80
N VAL A 74 -1.18 -14.19 -16.00
CA VAL A 74 -2.55 -14.02 -15.52
C VAL A 74 -2.96 -12.57 -15.70
N ILE A 75 -4.23 -12.32 -15.98
CA ILE A 75 -4.79 -10.97 -16.04
C ILE A 75 -5.73 -10.79 -14.85
N LEU A 76 -5.55 -9.69 -14.13
CA LEU A 76 -6.41 -9.25 -13.05
C LEU A 76 -7.19 -8.01 -13.50
N PHE A 77 -8.46 -7.94 -13.16
CA PHE A 77 -9.29 -6.76 -13.30
C PHE A 77 -9.92 -6.37 -11.97
N GLY A 78 -9.75 -5.11 -11.58
CA GLY A 78 -10.17 -4.57 -10.29
C GLY A 78 -9.20 -3.48 -9.82
N PRO A 79 -9.12 -3.19 -8.51
CA PRO A 79 -9.80 -3.87 -7.41
C PRO A 79 -11.28 -3.48 -7.32
N PHE A 80 -12.11 -4.43 -6.89
CA PHE A 80 -13.40 -4.15 -6.28
C PHE A 80 -13.23 -4.16 -4.76
N ALA A 81 -13.80 -3.19 -4.06
CA ALA A 81 -13.63 -3.14 -2.61
C ALA A 81 -14.40 -4.27 -1.92
N THR A 82 -13.77 -4.90 -0.95
CA THR A 82 -14.41 -5.88 -0.04
C THR A 82 -14.22 -5.46 1.40
N TRP A 83 -14.93 -6.13 2.31
CA TRP A 83 -14.86 -5.84 3.73
C TRP A 83 -14.79 -7.13 4.54
N SER A 84 -13.98 -7.11 5.59
CA SER A 84 -13.84 -8.17 6.57
C SER A 84 -13.43 -7.53 7.88
N SER A 85 -13.89 -8.02 9.03
CA SER A 85 -13.41 -7.54 10.33
C SER A 85 -12.00 -8.04 10.69
N LYS A 86 -11.41 -8.91 9.86
CA LYS A 86 -10.06 -9.46 10.04
C LYS A 86 -8.99 -8.45 9.64
N PHE A 87 -7.88 -8.42 10.37
CA PHE A 87 -6.72 -7.59 10.04
C PHE A 87 -5.66 -8.35 9.23
N LEU A 88 -5.70 -9.69 9.28
CA LEU A 88 -4.85 -10.59 8.49
C LEU A 88 -5.72 -11.51 7.63
N LYS A 89 -5.14 -12.05 6.54
CA LYS A 89 -5.84 -13.02 5.66
C LYS A 89 -6.38 -14.22 6.47
N ASN A 90 -5.57 -14.74 7.38
CA ASN A 90 -5.93 -15.82 8.30
C ASN A 90 -6.15 -15.30 9.74
N GLY A 91 -6.65 -14.06 9.88
CA GLY A 91 -6.92 -13.40 11.16
C GLY A 91 -8.28 -13.77 11.77
N SER A 92 -8.62 -13.10 12.88
CA SER A 92 -9.86 -13.33 13.60
C SER A 92 -10.93 -12.33 13.20
N TYR A 93 -12.20 -12.77 13.14
CA TYR A 93 -13.33 -11.86 12.95
C TYR A 93 -13.54 -10.88 14.12
N PHE A 94 -12.82 -11.08 15.24
CA PHE A 94 -12.80 -10.16 16.37
C PHE A 94 -11.67 -9.12 16.31
N ASP A 95 -10.84 -9.12 15.27
CA ASP A 95 -9.66 -8.22 15.19
C ASP A 95 -10.07 -6.74 15.29
N LEU A 96 -11.06 -6.29 14.50
CA LEU A 96 -11.56 -4.91 14.56
C LEU A 96 -12.12 -4.54 15.95
N ALA A 97 -12.88 -5.44 16.57
CA ALA A 97 -13.44 -5.20 17.90
C ALA A 97 -12.34 -5.07 18.96
N LYS A 98 -11.32 -5.95 18.90
CA LYS A 98 -10.16 -5.91 19.82
C LYS A 98 -9.28 -4.69 19.60
N ALA A 99 -9.17 -4.21 18.37
CA ALA A 99 -8.39 -3.01 18.03
C ALA A 99 -9.13 -1.70 18.33
N THR A 100 -10.43 -1.78 18.61
CA THR A 100 -11.26 -0.62 19.00
C THR A 100 -11.15 -0.41 20.51
N THR A 101 -10.62 0.75 20.89
CA THR A 101 -10.36 1.14 22.28
C THR A 101 -11.15 2.40 22.64
N PRO A 102 -11.32 2.71 23.94
CA PRO A 102 -11.93 3.97 24.36
C PRO A 102 -11.22 5.21 23.79
N SER A 103 -9.91 5.13 23.53
CA SER A 103 -9.13 6.25 23.01
C SER A 103 -9.27 6.47 21.50
N ASN A 104 -9.73 5.46 20.74
CA ASN A 104 -9.82 5.56 19.28
C ASN A 104 -11.24 5.43 18.71
N VAL A 105 -12.24 5.05 19.51
CA VAL A 105 -13.64 4.93 19.04
C VAL A 105 -14.19 6.26 18.52
N ILE A 106 -13.94 7.38 19.21
CA ILE A 106 -14.38 8.71 18.77
C ILE A 106 -13.69 9.11 17.45
N PRO A 107 -12.35 9.03 17.32
CA PRO A 107 -11.66 9.23 16.05
C PRO A 107 -12.19 8.36 14.90
N GLN A 108 -12.52 7.10 15.17
CA GLN A 108 -13.08 6.20 14.15
C GLN A 108 -14.43 6.70 13.62
N LEU A 109 -15.33 7.12 14.51
CA LEU A 109 -16.63 7.67 14.15
C LEU A 109 -16.49 9.01 13.40
N GLN A 110 -15.56 9.87 13.81
CA GLN A 110 -15.28 11.14 13.14
C GLN A 110 -14.83 10.92 11.70
N VAL A 111 -13.94 9.96 11.43
CA VAL A 111 -13.55 9.60 10.06
C VAL A 111 -14.75 9.10 9.25
N GLY A 112 -15.63 8.29 9.84
CA GLY A 112 -16.85 7.85 9.14
C GLY A 112 -17.73 9.01 8.66
N ALA A 113 -17.80 10.09 9.44
CA ALA A 113 -18.54 11.30 9.09
C ALA A 113 -17.77 12.20 8.10
N HIS A 114 -16.47 12.43 8.33
CA HIS A 114 -15.62 13.29 7.49
C HIS A 114 -15.37 12.68 6.10
N GLU A 115 -15.19 11.37 6.04
CA GLU A 115 -14.89 10.60 4.82
C GLU A 115 -16.15 9.92 4.25
N PHE A 116 -17.31 10.56 4.40
CA PHE A 116 -18.60 9.99 4.00
C PHE A 116 -18.62 9.56 2.52
N ALA A 117 -17.96 10.31 1.63
CA ALA A 117 -17.85 9.95 0.22
C ALA A 117 -17.12 8.62 0.01
N LEU A 118 -16.03 8.39 0.75
CA LEU A 118 -15.30 7.12 0.72
C LEU A 118 -16.15 5.98 1.30
N VAL A 119 -16.80 6.20 2.45
CA VAL A 119 -17.68 5.20 3.08
C VAL A 119 -18.80 4.80 2.12
N LYS A 120 -19.46 5.78 1.49
CA LYS A 120 -20.50 5.55 0.48
C LYS A 120 -19.96 4.77 -0.71
N TYR A 121 -18.80 5.13 -1.22
CA TYR A 121 -18.16 4.42 -2.33
C TYR A 121 -17.87 2.96 -1.97
N LEU A 122 -17.27 2.70 -0.79
CA LEU A 122 -17.00 1.35 -0.31
C LEU A 122 -18.29 0.54 -0.16
N ALA A 123 -19.36 1.14 0.39
CA ALA A 123 -20.66 0.48 0.50
C ALA A 123 -21.26 0.12 -0.87
N GLN A 124 -21.12 0.99 -1.87
CA GLN A 124 -21.55 0.71 -3.24
C GLN A 124 -20.74 -0.42 -3.87
N GLN A 125 -19.42 -0.45 -3.67
CA GLN A 125 -18.56 -1.52 -4.16
C GLN A 125 -18.91 -2.87 -3.53
N LEU A 126 -19.25 -2.90 -2.24
CA LEU A 126 -19.68 -4.11 -1.54
C LEU A 126 -21.00 -4.67 -2.07
N ALA A 127 -21.87 -3.82 -2.61
CA ALA A 127 -23.14 -4.23 -3.18
C ALA A 127 -23.01 -4.82 -4.60
N LEU A 128 -21.86 -4.68 -5.26
CA LEU A 128 -21.66 -5.12 -6.64
C LEU A 128 -21.78 -6.64 -6.76
N SER A 129 -22.69 -7.09 -7.63
CA SER A 129 -22.80 -8.50 -8.02
C SER A 129 -21.65 -8.93 -8.94
N ARG A 130 -21.51 -10.23 -9.17
CA ARG A 130 -20.52 -10.75 -10.13
C ARG A 130 -20.79 -10.24 -11.55
N GLU A 131 -22.06 -10.17 -11.94
CA GLU A 131 -22.52 -9.69 -13.24
C GLU A 131 -22.14 -8.22 -13.44
N GLU A 132 -22.30 -7.37 -12.42
CA GLU A 132 -21.90 -5.96 -12.46
C GLU A 132 -20.37 -5.81 -12.54
N LYS A 133 -19.62 -6.63 -11.82
CA LYS A 133 -18.15 -6.68 -11.91
C LYS A 133 -17.69 -7.08 -13.32
N MET A 134 -18.34 -8.07 -13.93
CA MET A 134 -18.07 -8.47 -15.33
C MET A 134 -18.50 -7.39 -16.32
N ALA A 135 -19.60 -6.68 -16.07
CA ALA A 135 -20.02 -5.54 -16.89
C ALA A 135 -18.99 -4.40 -16.83
N ALA A 136 -18.39 -4.14 -15.66
CA ALA A 136 -17.29 -3.19 -15.54
C ALA A 136 -16.06 -3.64 -16.35
N LEU A 137 -15.69 -4.92 -16.30
CA LEU A 137 -14.61 -5.47 -17.12
C LEU A 137 -14.89 -5.27 -18.63
N ARG A 138 -16.12 -5.50 -19.08
CA ARG A 138 -16.51 -5.33 -20.49
C ARG A 138 -16.39 -3.90 -21.02
N ARG A 139 -16.33 -2.89 -20.15
CA ARG A 139 -15.99 -1.52 -20.57
C ARG A 139 -14.53 -1.39 -21.04
N TYR A 140 -13.66 -2.30 -20.58
CA TYR A 140 -12.23 -2.35 -20.91
C TYR A 140 -11.92 -3.46 -21.91
N MET A 141 -12.62 -4.59 -21.82
CA MET A 141 -12.46 -5.77 -22.66
C MET A 141 -13.85 -6.28 -23.10
N PRO A 142 -14.46 -5.67 -24.14
CA PRO A 142 -15.84 -5.97 -24.55
C PRO A 142 -16.13 -7.44 -24.84
N GLU A 143 -15.12 -8.19 -25.29
CA GLU A 143 -15.21 -9.61 -25.63
C GLU A 143 -15.15 -10.57 -24.43
N ALA A 144 -14.99 -10.06 -23.20
CA ALA A 144 -14.86 -10.89 -22.00
C ALA A 144 -16.11 -11.75 -21.75
N LYS A 145 -15.92 -13.06 -21.59
CA LYS A 145 -16.97 -14.05 -21.29
C LYS A 145 -16.94 -14.45 -19.83
N ASP A 146 -18.08 -14.57 -19.17
CA ASP A 146 -18.14 -14.85 -17.72
C ASP A 146 -17.43 -16.15 -17.31
N GLU A 147 -17.46 -17.17 -18.16
CA GLU A 147 -16.84 -18.49 -17.95
C GLU A 147 -15.30 -18.45 -17.86
N ASP A 148 -14.67 -17.42 -18.45
CA ASP A 148 -13.22 -17.29 -18.51
C ASP A 148 -12.65 -16.56 -17.28
N TRP A 149 -13.52 -16.06 -16.39
CA TRP A 149 -13.14 -15.22 -15.27
C TRP A 149 -13.72 -15.71 -13.95
N ARG A 150 -12.86 -15.76 -12.94
CA ARG A 150 -13.21 -16.10 -11.57
C ARG A 150 -12.88 -14.94 -10.62
N LEU A 151 -13.63 -14.83 -9.53
CA LEU A 151 -13.29 -13.89 -8.47
C LEU A 151 -12.13 -14.43 -7.63
N TRP A 152 -11.27 -13.53 -7.18
CA TRP A 152 -10.16 -13.82 -6.29
C TRP A 152 -10.07 -12.77 -5.20
N GLU A 153 -10.22 -13.20 -3.95
CA GLU A 153 -10.06 -12.34 -2.80
C GLU A 153 -8.57 -12.00 -2.58
N ALA A 154 -8.27 -10.70 -2.55
CA ALA A 154 -6.94 -10.17 -2.30
C ALA A 154 -6.64 -10.12 -0.80
N GLY A 155 -5.45 -9.60 -0.46
CA GLY A 155 -5.07 -9.36 0.92
C GLY A 155 -5.97 -8.30 1.60
N GLN A 156 -6.01 -8.36 2.93
CA GLN A 156 -6.66 -7.35 3.76
C GLN A 156 -5.67 -6.23 4.07
N ARG A 157 -6.14 -4.98 4.03
CA ARG A 157 -5.37 -3.79 4.39
C ARG A 157 -6.05 -3.08 5.55
N VAL A 158 -5.28 -2.77 6.59
CA VAL A 158 -5.78 -1.92 7.68
C VAL A 158 -5.48 -0.47 7.35
N GLN A 159 -6.55 0.28 7.13
CA GLN A 159 -6.51 1.70 6.86
C GLN A 159 -6.45 2.46 8.19
N ILE A 160 -5.41 3.25 8.39
CA ILE A 160 -5.10 3.86 9.70
C ILE A 160 -5.87 5.15 9.89
N ILE A 161 -6.34 5.32 11.11
CA ILE A 161 -6.97 6.53 11.61
C ILE A 161 -6.08 7.07 12.70
N LYS A 162 -5.66 8.33 12.55
CA LYS A 162 -4.88 9.04 13.56
C LYS A 162 -5.78 10.06 14.24
N ASN A 163 -5.77 10.10 15.56
CA ASN A 163 -6.35 11.17 16.34
C ASN A 163 -5.41 12.38 16.32
N ASP A 164 -5.70 13.32 15.43
CA ASP A 164 -5.00 14.59 15.31
C ASP A 164 -5.49 15.57 16.40
N PRO A 165 -4.59 16.27 17.12
CA PRO A 165 -4.99 17.19 18.20
C PRO A 165 -5.93 18.32 17.76
N GLU A 166 -5.85 18.76 16.50
CA GLU A 166 -6.65 19.88 15.99
C GLU A 166 -7.87 19.38 15.22
N LYS A 167 -7.71 18.31 14.43
CA LYS A 167 -8.73 17.83 13.48
C LYS A 167 -9.55 16.65 14.00
N GLY A 168 -9.17 16.05 15.14
CA GLY A 168 -9.72 14.80 15.61
C GLY A 168 -9.32 13.63 14.71
N GLY A 169 -10.23 12.68 14.48
CA GLY A 169 -10.00 11.53 13.61
C GLY A 169 -9.70 11.92 12.16
N VAL A 170 -8.48 11.60 11.71
CA VAL A 170 -8.01 11.80 10.34
C VAL A 170 -7.59 10.48 9.70
N LEU A 171 -8.07 10.23 8.49
CA LEU A 171 -7.69 9.09 7.68
C LEU A 171 -6.27 9.23 7.12
N LYS A 172 -5.41 8.23 7.32
CA LYS A 172 -4.02 8.23 6.86
C LYS A 172 -3.81 7.32 5.65
N LEU A 173 -3.84 7.88 4.45
CA LEU A 173 -3.75 7.13 3.19
C LEU A 173 -2.38 6.49 2.92
N GLY A 174 -1.33 6.91 3.65
CA GLY A 174 0.04 6.43 3.51
C GLY A 174 0.51 5.49 4.63
N THR A 175 1.83 5.30 4.69
CA THR A 175 2.51 4.58 5.76
C THR A 175 2.82 5.53 6.91
N GLU A 176 2.48 5.14 8.14
CA GLU A 176 2.82 5.89 9.36
C GLU A 176 3.88 5.13 10.15
N VAL A 177 4.93 5.83 10.57
CA VAL A 177 5.99 5.27 11.42
C VAL A 177 5.87 5.83 12.83
N VAL A 178 5.53 4.96 13.77
CA VAL A 178 5.44 5.27 15.20
C VAL A 178 6.73 4.83 15.87
N VAL A 179 7.28 5.69 16.74
CA VAL A 179 8.48 5.41 17.55
C VAL A 179 8.15 5.88 18.96
N SER A 180 8.36 5.02 19.96
CA SER A 180 8.17 5.38 21.37
C SER A 180 9.17 6.46 21.79
N GLY A 181 8.80 7.29 22.77
CA GLY A 181 9.69 8.35 23.27
C GLY A 181 11.06 7.86 23.75
N ASP A 182 11.13 6.65 24.31
CA ASP A 182 12.36 5.97 24.74
C ASP A 182 13.06 5.18 23.61
N ARG A 183 12.46 5.13 22.41
CA ARG A 183 12.92 4.42 21.21
C ARG A 183 13.04 2.90 21.35
N SER A 184 12.50 2.31 22.41
CA SER A 184 12.52 0.86 22.62
C SER A 184 11.55 0.11 21.69
N VAL A 185 10.49 0.78 21.24
CA VAL A 185 9.47 0.22 20.34
C VAL A 185 9.26 1.14 19.15
N SER A 186 9.14 0.54 17.98
CA SER A 186 8.74 1.22 16.75
C SER A 186 7.77 0.34 15.96
N ALA A 187 6.85 0.96 15.24
CA ALA A 187 5.85 0.26 14.43
C ALA A 187 5.64 0.97 13.10
N LEU A 188 5.37 0.17 12.08
CA LEU A 188 4.98 0.63 10.76
C LEU A 188 3.51 0.27 10.53
N LEU A 189 2.68 1.29 10.35
CA LEU A 189 1.23 1.18 10.21
C LEU A 189 0.77 1.67 8.83
N GLY A 190 -0.42 1.23 8.42
CA GLY A 190 -1.13 1.82 7.28
C GLY A 190 -0.81 1.16 5.95
N ALA A 191 -0.70 1.98 4.91
CA ALA A 191 -0.38 1.49 3.58
C ALA A 191 0.88 0.63 3.65
N SER A 192 0.84 -0.58 3.06
CA SER A 192 2.06 -1.32 2.81
C SER A 192 2.98 -0.39 2.05
N PRO A 193 4.19 -0.08 2.55
CA PRO A 193 5.17 0.54 1.72
C PRO A 193 5.37 -0.41 0.54
N GLY A 194 5.21 0.10 -0.68
CA GLY A 194 5.61 -0.67 -1.84
C GLY A 194 7.10 -1.02 -1.72
N GLY A 195 7.57 -1.98 -2.51
CA GLY A 195 9.01 -2.23 -2.61
C GLY A 195 9.80 -0.94 -2.89
N SER A 196 9.20 0.00 -3.62
CA SER A 196 9.81 1.30 -3.95
C SER A 196 9.97 2.27 -2.78
N THR A 197 9.12 2.23 -1.74
CA THR A 197 9.18 3.19 -0.62
C THR A 197 9.78 2.60 0.65
N SER A 198 9.84 1.28 0.75
CA SER A 198 10.32 0.57 1.94
C SER A 198 11.74 0.96 2.36
N PRO A 199 12.75 1.04 1.45
CA PRO A 199 14.11 1.41 1.85
C PRO A 199 14.20 2.81 2.48
N ALA A 200 13.54 3.81 1.88
CA ALA A 200 13.53 5.18 2.39
C ALA A 200 12.87 5.27 3.77
N ILE A 201 11.76 4.55 3.98
CA ILE A 201 11.06 4.49 5.27
C ILE A 201 11.94 3.85 6.33
N MET A 202 12.64 2.77 6.00
CA MET A 202 13.53 2.10 6.95
C MET A 202 14.75 2.94 7.30
N LEU A 203 15.36 3.66 6.35
CA LEU A 203 16.44 4.60 6.64
C LEU A 203 15.98 5.73 7.56
N SER A 204 14.82 6.33 7.28
CA SER A 204 14.23 7.35 8.16
C SER A 204 13.89 6.81 9.55
N LEU A 205 13.47 5.54 9.65
CA LEU A 205 13.27 4.89 10.94
C LEU A 205 14.59 4.75 11.71
N LEU A 206 15.68 4.34 11.05
CA LEU A 206 16.99 4.21 11.69
C LEU A 206 17.50 5.55 12.23
N GLU A 207 17.32 6.65 11.49
CA GLU A 207 17.61 8.02 11.95
C GLU A 207 16.88 8.37 13.24
N ARG A 208 15.62 7.94 13.37
CA ARG A 208 14.77 8.25 14.54
C ARG A 208 15.08 7.35 15.75
N VAL A 209 15.36 6.08 15.52
CA VAL A 209 15.53 5.07 16.59
C VAL A 209 16.98 4.97 17.05
N PHE A 210 17.95 5.14 16.14
CA PHE A 210 19.38 4.97 16.41
C PHE A 210 20.21 6.20 15.97
N PRO A 211 19.86 7.43 16.39
CA PRO A 211 20.52 8.63 15.88
C PRO A 211 22.02 8.69 16.19
N GLU A 212 22.46 8.12 17.31
CA GLU A 212 23.90 8.12 17.66
C GLU A 212 24.67 7.12 16.81
N GLN A 213 24.12 5.92 16.58
CA GLN A 213 24.73 4.93 15.69
C GLN A 213 24.79 5.45 14.26
N MET A 214 23.73 6.12 13.79
CA MET A 214 23.69 6.76 12.47
C MET A 214 24.80 7.81 12.29
N LYS A 215 25.34 8.42 13.35
CA LYS A 215 26.48 9.35 13.25
C LYS A 215 27.84 8.65 13.23
N THR A 216 27.91 7.36 13.56
CA THR A 216 29.19 6.62 13.60
C THR A 216 29.73 6.39 12.20
N ALA A 217 31.07 6.43 12.07
CA ALA A 217 31.74 6.14 10.80
C ALA A 217 31.38 4.75 10.26
N ALA A 218 31.24 3.76 11.14
CA ALA A 218 30.91 2.39 10.75
C ALA A 218 29.53 2.29 10.06
N TRP A 219 28.49 2.91 10.63
CA TRP A 219 27.16 2.90 10.02
C TRP A 219 27.10 3.77 8.77
N GLN A 220 27.73 4.95 8.80
CA GLN A 220 27.82 5.81 7.62
C GLN A 220 28.47 5.08 6.45
N GLN A 221 29.59 4.39 6.68
CA GLN A 221 30.24 3.57 5.67
C GLN A 221 29.32 2.46 5.16
N LYS A 222 28.66 1.71 6.06
CA LYS A 222 27.80 0.60 5.65
C LYS A 222 26.56 1.07 4.87
N ILE A 223 25.95 2.18 5.26
CA ILE A 223 24.79 2.73 4.56
C ILE A 223 25.18 3.20 3.16
N HIS A 224 26.32 3.88 3.00
CA HIS A 224 26.78 4.33 1.68
C HIS A 224 27.26 3.18 0.79
N GLU A 225 27.67 2.04 1.36
CA GLU A 225 27.93 0.81 0.60
C GLU A 225 26.64 0.26 -0.03
N ILE A 226 25.52 0.32 0.68
CA ILE A 226 24.22 -0.21 0.23
C ILE A 226 23.45 0.82 -0.61
N VAL A 227 23.51 2.09 -0.23
CA VAL A 227 22.81 3.22 -0.84
C VAL A 227 23.79 4.37 -1.04
N PRO A 228 24.60 4.36 -2.13
CA PRO A 228 25.65 5.36 -2.37
C PRO A 228 25.16 6.81 -2.40
N SER A 229 23.90 7.02 -2.78
CA SER A 229 23.26 8.34 -2.84
C SER A 229 22.61 8.79 -1.53
N TYR A 230 22.76 8.05 -0.42
CA TYR A 230 22.13 8.40 0.85
C TYR A 230 22.52 9.82 1.30
N GLY A 231 21.55 10.54 1.86
CA GLY A 231 21.71 11.95 2.23
C GLY A 231 21.71 12.97 1.08
N LYS A 232 21.64 12.52 -0.18
CA LYS A 232 21.59 13.40 -1.36
C LYS A 232 20.24 13.32 -2.06
N LYS A 233 19.72 14.46 -2.50
CA LYS A 233 18.52 14.52 -3.34
C LYS A 233 18.91 14.34 -4.81
N LEU A 234 18.51 13.21 -5.41
CA LEU A 234 18.83 12.90 -6.81
C LEU A 234 18.22 13.92 -7.80
N ASN A 235 17.02 14.43 -7.52
CA ASN A 235 16.36 15.44 -8.35
C ASN A 235 17.14 16.76 -8.44
N GLU A 236 18.01 17.04 -7.49
CA GLU A 236 18.87 18.24 -7.45
C GLU A 236 20.28 17.95 -7.99
N ASN A 237 20.58 16.71 -8.39
CA ASN A 237 21.90 16.26 -8.84
C ASN A 237 21.78 15.38 -10.11
N PRO A 238 21.56 15.98 -11.29
CA PRO A 238 21.31 15.24 -12.53
C PRO A 238 22.37 14.20 -12.87
N GLN A 239 23.66 14.52 -12.67
CA GLN A 239 24.77 13.62 -12.94
C GLN A 239 24.77 12.41 -11.99
N LEU A 240 24.42 12.64 -10.71
CA LEU A 240 24.29 11.55 -9.73
C LEU A 240 23.09 10.67 -10.08
N LEU A 241 21.95 11.28 -10.42
CA LEU A 241 20.77 10.54 -10.89
C LEU A 241 21.11 9.65 -12.09
N ALA A 242 21.78 10.18 -13.11
CA ALA A 242 22.18 9.41 -14.29
C ALA A 242 23.11 8.24 -13.94
N LYS A 243 24.08 8.46 -13.03
CA LYS A 243 24.98 7.40 -12.55
C LYS A 243 24.23 6.28 -11.82
N GLU A 244 23.35 6.63 -10.88
CA GLU A 244 22.54 5.66 -10.13
C GLU A 244 21.60 4.88 -11.08
N TRP A 245 21.01 5.57 -12.05
CA TRP A 245 20.16 4.92 -13.06
C TRP A 245 20.94 3.93 -13.92
N ALA A 246 22.11 4.32 -14.43
CA ALA A 246 22.96 3.45 -15.24
C ALA A 246 23.40 2.21 -14.45
N THR A 247 23.84 2.41 -13.20
CA THR A 247 24.25 1.32 -12.29
C THR A 247 23.09 0.37 -12.00
N THR A 248 21.90 0.91 -11.74
CA THR A 248 20.69 0.12 -11.50
C THR A 248 20.29 -0.67 -12.74
N ALA A 249 20.34 -0.05 -13.92
CA ALA A 249 20.00 -0.70 -15.18
C ALA A 249 20.96 -1.85 -15.52
N GLU A 250 22.26 -1.66 -15.30
CA GLU A 250 23.28 -2.70 -15.46
C GLU A 250 23.06 -3.85 -14.46
N THR A 251 22.91 -3.52 -13.17
CA THR A 251 22.73 -4.51 -12.09
C THR A 251 21.49 -5.37 -12.30
N LEU A 252 20.37 -4.74 -12.68
CA LEU A 252 19.09 -5.42 -12.90
C LEU A 252 18.94 -5.97 -14.33
N GLN A 253 19.93 -5.76 -15.20
CA GLN A 253 19.92 -6.17 -16.60
C GLN A 253 18.64 -5.71 -17.33
N LEU A 254 18.26 -4.44 -17.12
CA LEU A 254 17.03 -3.91 -17.69
C LEU A 254 17.14 -3.85 -19.22
N ALA A 255 16.13 -4.38 -19.91
CA ALA A 255 16.10 -4.43 -21.37
C ALA A 255 15.94 -3.05 -22.03
N ILE A 256 15.50 -2.04 -21.28
CA ILE A 256 15.28 -0.67 -21.75
C ILE A 256 16.32 0.22 -21.08
N ALA A 257 17.12 0.91 -21.89
CA ALA A 257 18.10 1.88 -21.39
C ALA A 257 17.40 3.05 -20.68
N PRO A 258 17.97 3.60 -19.60
CA PRO A 258 17.40 4.77 -18.93
C PRO A 258 17.41 6.00 -19.86
N PRO A 259 16.49 6.96 -19.67
CA PRO A 259 16.50 8.21 -20.42
C PRO A 259 17.85 8.95 -20.27
N SER A 260 18.34 9.55 -21.35
CA SER A 260 19.52 10.42 -21.30
C SER A 260 19.16 11.77 -20.68
N LEU A 261 20.10 12.37 -19.95
CA LEU A 261 19.95 13.73 -19.42
C LEU A 261 19.75 14.79 -20.51
N ASP A 262 20.19 14.50 -21.74
CA ASP A 262 20.13 15.41 -22.87
C ASP A 262 18.72 15.57 -23.47
N GLY A 263 17.73 14.80 -22.97
CA GLY A 263 16.34 14.88 -23.41
C GLY A 263 16.12 14.28 -24.80
N VAL A 264 15.06 13.48 -24.92
CA VAL A 264 14.36 13.27 -26.20
C VAL A 264 12.94 13.75 -25.99
#